data_AF-A0A7K1H7H0-F1
#
_entry.id   AF-A0A7K1H7H0-F1
#
_cell.length_a   1.000
_cell.length_b   1.000
_cell.length_c   1.000
_cell.angle_alpha   90.00
_cell.angle_beta   90.00
_cell.angle_gamma   90.00
#
_symmetry.space_group_name_H-M   'P 1'
#
loop_
_entity.id
_entity.type
_entity.pdbx_description
1 polymer ?
#
loop_
_entity_poly.entity_id
_entity_poly.type
_entity_poly.pdbx_seq_one_letter_code
_entity_poly.pdbx_strand_id
1 'polypeptide(L)' 'MTQREEDQHPRTPALGQPPEGTDTLPEPDFANEHDRTAVDRDIVTGEDEEEREPESPRGWSGMQR' A
#
# COMPACT_ATOMS: atom_id res chain seq x y z
N MET A 1 -2.27 -37.23 14.05
CA MET A 1 -1.97 -35.95 14.71
C MET A 1 -0.49 -35.65 14.47
N THR A 2 -0.15 -34.98 13.37
CA THR A 2 1.23 -34.55 13.10
C THR A 2 1.46 -33.25 13.86
N GLN A 3 2.36 -33.27 14.84
CA GLN A 3 2.84 -32.04 15.49
C GLN A 3 3.47 -31.18 14.40
N ARG A 4 2.91 -30.00 14.12
CA ARG A 4 3.64 -28.98 13.36
C ARG A 4 4.81 -28.60 14.24
N GLU A 5 6.01 -28.88 13.77
CA GLU A 5 7.23 -28.26 14.26
C GLU A 5 6.98 -26.76 14.13
N GLU A 6 6.63 -26.12 15.25
CA GLU A 6 6.50 -24.67 15.30
C GLU A 6 7.86 -24.10 14.94
N ASP A 7 7.91 -23.49 13.77
CA ASP A 7 9.00 -22.76 13.18
C ASP A 7 9.87 -22.07 14.24
N GLN A 8 10.98 -22.71 14.63
CA GLN A 8 12.05 -22.12 15.42
C GLN A 8 12.90 -21.17 14.58
N HIS A 9 12.30 -20.51 13.59
CA HIS A 9 12.95 -19.43 12.88
C HIS A 9 13.05 -18.23 13.82
N PRO A 10 14.23 -17.60 13.95
CA PRO A 10 14.32 -16.34 14.67
C PRO A 10 13.30 -15.38 14.04
N ARG A 11 12.46 -14.75 14.87
CA ARG A 11 11.45 -13.77 14.45
C ARG A 11 12.17 -12.53 13.96
N THR A 12 12.67 -12.58 12.73
CA THR A 12 13.26 -11.43 12.07
C THR A 12 12.15 -10.39 11.91
N PRO A 13 12.29 -9.17 12.44
CA PRO A 13 11.26 -8.16 12.31
C PRO A 13 11.05 -7.81 10.83
N ALA A 14 9.83 -7.46 10.47
CA ALA A 14 9.56 -6.99 9.11
C ALA A 14 10.31 -5.69 8.83
N LEU A 15 10.68 -5.47 7.56
CA LEU A 15 11.25 -4.19 7.13
C LEU A 15 10.27 -3.06 7.44
N GLY A 16 10.71 -2.09 8.24
CA GLY A 16 9.89 -0.96 8.68
C GLY A 16 9.05 -1.24 9.94
N GLN A 17 9.11 -2.45 10.51
CA GLN A 17 8.49 -2.70 11.81
C GLN A 17 9.23 -1.88 12.87
N PRO A 18 8.54 -1.01 13.62
CA PRO A 18 9.17 -0.28 14.70
C PRO A 18 9.69 -1.27 15.76
N PRO A 19 10.81 -0.94 16.44
CA PRO A 19 11.29 -1.76 17.54
C PRO A 19 10.19 -1.92 18.61
N GLU A 20 10.15 -3.07 19.28
CA GLU A 20 9.18 -3.33 20.34
C GLU A 20 9.25 -2.24 21.42
N GLY A 21 8.10 -1.59 21.69
CA GLY A 21 7.99 -0.47 22.60
C GLY A 21 6.76 0.39 22.31
N THR A 22 6.41 1.29 23.21
CA THR A 22 5.36 2.29 22.95
C THR A 22 5.85 3.22 21.84
N ASP A 23 5.07 3.39 20.78
CA ASP A 23 5.37 4.41 19.79
C ASP A 23 5.49 5.78 20.49
N THR A 24 6.67 6.38 20.39
CA THR A 24 6.98 7.68 21.00
C THR A 24 6.81 8.83 20.02
N LEU A 25 6.54 8.49 18.75
CA LEU A 25 6.20 9.48 17.76
C LEU A 25 4.78 9.98 18.03
N PRO A 26 4.52 11.28 17.80
CA PRO A 26 3.16 11.78 17.82
C PRO A 26 2.34 11.01 16.80
N GLU A 27 1.08 10.74 17.16
CA GLU A 27 0.12 10.09 16.29
C GLU A 27 0.05 10.89 14.98
N PRO A 28 0.32 10.27 13.82
CA PRO A 28 0.37 11.03 12.58
C PRO A 28 -1.04 11.59 12.28
N ASP A 29 -1.10 12.87 11.89
CA ASP A 29 -2.36 13.53 11.52
C ASP A 29 -2.79 13.12 10.10
N PHE A 30 -3.24 11.86 9.98
CA PHE A 30 -3.79 11.32 8.74
C PHE A 30 -5.18 11.87 8.41
N ALA A 31 -5.84 12.57 9.35
CA ALA A 31 -7.22 13.00 9.21
C ALA A 31 -7.43 13.92 7.99
N ASN A 32 -6.40 14.72 7.64
CA ASN A 32 -6.42 15.62 6.49
C ASN A 32 -5.63 15.10 5.28
N GLU A 33 -4.89 14.00 5.42
CA GLU A 33 -4.04 13.48 4.33
C GLU A 33 -4.87 12.84 3.23
N HIS A 34 -5.97 12.18 3.61
CA HIS A 34 -6.89 11.57 2.64
C HIS A 34 -7.42 12.62 1.66
N ASP A 35 -7.91 13.76 2.13
CA ASP A 35 -8.45 14.80 1.24
C ASP A 35 -7.38 15.43 0.33
N ARG A 36 -6.10 15.38 0.73
CA ARG A 36 -4.98 15.90 -0.07
C ARG A 36 -4.45 14.91 -1.09
N THR A 37 -4.70 13.62 -0.89
CA THR A 37 -4.11 12.52 -1.68
C THR A 37 -5.16 11.66 -2.36
N ALA A 38 -6.44 11.89 -2.08
CA ALA A 38 -7.54 11.22 -2.72
C ALA A 38 -7.49 11.47 -4.22
N VAL A 39 -7.65 10.38 -4.96
CA VAL A 39 -7.84 10.44 -6.40
C VAL A 39 -9.19 11.11 -6.68
N ASP A 40 -9.24 11.91 -7.74
CA ASP A 40 -10.47 12.58 -8.15
C ASP A 40 -11.60 11.56 -8.33
N ARG A 41 -12.82 11.94 -7.95
CA ARG A 41 -13.98 11.05 -8.01
C ARG A 41 -14.27 10.64 -9.45
N ASP A 42 -14.08 11.54 -10.41
CA ASP A 42 -14.38 11.27 -11.81
C ASP A 42 -13.47 10.18 -12.37
N ILE A 43 -12.22 10.11 -11.88
CA ILE A 43 -11.26 9.05 -12.19
C ILE A 43 -11.68 7.72 -11.55
N VAL A 44 -12.18 7.76 -10.30
CA VAL A 44 -12.60 6.54 -9.57
C VAL A 44 -13.91 5.97 -10.12
N THR A 45 -14.83 6.82 -10.57
CA THR A 45 -16.11 6.41 -11.15
C THR A 45 -16.02 6.08 -12.64
N GLY A 46 -14.91 6.42 -13.30
CA GLY A 46 -14.73 6.26 -14.75
C GLY A 46 -15.53 7.30 -15.55
N GLU A 47 -15.94 8.41 -14.91
CA GLU A 47 -16.58 9.52 -15.61
C GLU A 47 -15.59 10.26 -16.54
N ASP A 48 -14.28 10.11 -16.30
CA ASP A 48 -13.19 10.65 -17.14
C ASP A 48 -12.79 9.74 -18.31
N GLU A 49 -13.47 8.61 -18.54
CA GLU A 49 -13.07 7.59 -19.53
C GLU A 49 -12.96 8.15 -20.97
N GLU A 50 -13.76 9.15 -21.33
CA GLU A 50 -13.73 9.77 -22.66
C GLU A 50 -12.58 10.78 -22.82
N GLU A 51 -12.05 11.33 -21.72
CA GLU A 51 -10.99 12.34 -21.72
C GLU A 51 -9.59 11.73 -21.48
N ARG A 52 -9.50 10.58 -20.81
CA ARG A 52 -8.23 9.95 -20.45
C ARG A 52 -7.65 9.07 -21.56
N GLU A 53 -6.33 8.95 -21.58
CA GLU A 53 -5.64 8.00 -22.46
C GLU A 53 -5.99 6.55 -22.07
N PRO A 54 -6.17 5.65 -23.05
CA PRO A 54 -6.52 4.26 -22.79
C PRO A 54 -5.40 3.55 -22.01
N GLU A 55 -5.79 2.77 -21.01
CA GLU A 55 -4.84 1.99 -20.23
C GLU A 55 -4.12 0.97 -21.11
N SER A 56 -2.80 0.93 -20.97
CA SER A 56 -2.00 -0.07 -21.66
C SER A 56 -2.33 -1.46 -21.12
N PRO A 57 -2.67 -2.43 -21.99
CA PRO A 57 -2.97 -3.81 -21.57
C PRO A 57 -1.75 -4.53 -20.97
N ARG A 58 -0.54 -3.96 -21.11
CA ARG A 58 0.70 -4.48 -20.52
C ARG A 58 1.14 -3.69 -19.28
N GLY A 59 0.26 -2.85 -18.73
CA GLY A 59 0.60 -1.91 -17.66
C GLY A 59 1.48 -0.76 -18.16
N TRP A 60 2.12 -0.05 -17.24
CA TRP A 60 2.90 1.16 -17.51
C TRP A 60 3.96 0.93 -18.60
N SER A 61 3.92 1.75 -19.66
CA SER A 61 4.96 1.78 -20.69
C SER A 61 6.32 2.06 -20.04
N GLY A 62 7.15 1.02 -19.94
CA GLY A 62 8.44 1.07 -19.22
C GLY A 62 8.73 -0.16 -18.35
N MET A 63 7.72 -0.97 -18.02
CA MET A 63 7.92 -2.22 -17.26
C MET A 63 8.32 -3.44 -18.12
N GLN A 64 8.31 -3.32 -19.45
CA GLN A 64 8.81 -4.38 -20.32
C GLN A 64 10.33 -4.27 -20.44
N ARG A 65 11.05 -5.20 -19.79
CA ARG A 65 12.48 -5.41 -19.96
C ARG A 65 12.75 -6.56 -20.91
#